data_AF-A0A1I4NRG1-F1
#
_entry.id   AF-A0A1I4NRG1-F1
#
_cell.length_a   1.000
_cell.length_b   1.000
_cell.length_c   1.000
_cell.angle_alpha   90.00
_cell.angle_beta   90.00
_cell.angle_gamma   90.00
#
_symmetry.space_group_name_H-M   'P 1'
#
loop_
_entity.id
_entity.type
_entity.pdbx_description
1 polymer ?
#
loop_
_entity_poly.entity_id
_entity_poly.type
_entity_poly.pdbx_seq_one_letter_code
_entity_poly.pdbx_strand_id
1 'polypeptide(L)'
;MRAEAHALKPIVIIGEAGLTPAVIKEIDLGLDSHGLIKVRVFGDDREARVAMYDTICTQLDAAPVQHIGKLLVLYRPKKEVVKESKTRSGKGMREVTIVKPSPSGTKRPSVTKVMIKGNERVTAGGNIRRAKPRQTSAKKSALGSK
;
A
#
# COMPACT_ATOMS: atom_id res chain seq x y z
N MET A 1 -1.85 0.41 25.63
CA MET A 1 -3.02 0.99 24.91
C MET A 1 -3.24 2.49 25.11
N ARG A 2 -3.58 3.01 26.31
CA ARG A 2 -3.86 4.45 26.47
C ARG A 2 -2.67 5.35 26.12
N ALA A 3 -1.48 5.05 26.65
CA ALA A 3 -0.26 5.80 26.35
C ALA A 3 0.13 5.77 24.86
N GLU A 4 0.03 4.60 24.21
CA GLU A 4 0.30 4.45 22.77
C GLU A 4 -0.69 5.25 21.92
N ALA A 5 -1.97 5.28 22.30
CA ALA A 5 -2.98 6.06 21.61
C ALA A 5 -2.72 7.56 21.69
N HIS A 6 -2.18 8.08 22.80
CA HIS A 6 -1.89 9.50 22.94
C HIS A 6 -0.88 10.01 21.91
N ALA A 7 0.16 9.23 21.59
CA ALA A 7 1.18 9.61 20.60
C ALA A 7 0.70 9.52 19.14
N LEU A 8 -0.36 8.75 18.86
CA LEU A 8 -0.89 8.58 17.51
C LEU A 8 -1.61 9.83 16.99
N LYS A 9 -1.42 10.14 15.71
CA LYS A 9 -2.20 11.16 15.02
C LYS A 9 -3.59 10.60 14.68
N PRO A 10 -4.66 11.42 14.70
CA PRO A 10 -5.97 10.98 14.27
C PRO A 10 -5.92 10.61 12.78
N ILE A 11 -6.43 9.42 12.45
CA ILE A 11 -6.49 8.90 11.08
C ILE A 11 -7.80 9.31 10.43
N VAL A 12 -8.91 9.20 11.17
CA VAL A 12 -10.25 9.54 10.70
C VAL A 12 -10.72 10.82 11.38
N ILE A 13 -11.40 11.65 10.60
CA ILE A 13 -11.95 12.93 11.02
C ILE A 13 -13.44 12.94 10.68
N ILE A 14 -14.29 13.13 11.69
CA ILE A 14 -15.73 13.30 11.56
C ILE A 14 -16.00 14.81 11.50
N GLY A 15 -16.52 15.27 10.36
CA GLY A 15 -16.95 16.66 10.17
C GLY A 15 -18.38 16.91 10.70
N GLU A 16 -18.97 18.03 10.28
CA GLU A 16 -20.31 18.47 10.71
C GLU A 16 -21.43 17.53 10.26
N ALA A 17 -21.24 16.79 9.16
CA ALA A 17 -22.18 15.78 8.68
C ALA A 17 -22.32 14.56 9.61
N GLY A 18 -21.50 14.46 10.65
CA GLY A 18 -21.59 13.42 11.67
C GLY A 18 -21.21 12.02 11.15
N LEU A 19 -21.84 11.00 11.74
CA LEU A 19 -21.54 9.59 11.47
C LEU A 19 -22.23 9.14 10.17
N THR A 20 -21.55 9.33 9.05
CA THR A 20 -22.02 8.84 7.74
C THR A 20 -21.55 7.40 7.46
N PRO A 21 -22.22 6.66 6.57
CA PRO A 21 -21.78 5.32 6.17
C PRO A 21 -20.36 5.28 5.58
N ALA A 22 -19.91 6.37 4.95
CA ALA A 22 -18.55 6.48 4.43
C ALA A 22 -17.53 6.54 5.57
N VAL A 23 -17.81 7.33 6.61
CA VAL A 23 -16.97 7.42 7.82
C VAL A 23 -16.86 6.07 8.51
N ILE A 24 -17.97 5.34 8.66
CA ILE A 24 -17.97 4.01 9.31
C ILE A 24 -17.04 3.05 8.57
N LYS A 25 -17.11 3.02 7.23
CA LYS A 25 -16.22 2.20 6.39
C LYS A 25 -14.76 2.58 6.55
N GLU A 26 -14.46 3.87 6.68
CA GLU A 26 -13.09 4.34 6.85
C GLU A 26 -12.53 4.04 8.25
N ILE A 27 -13.38 4.09 9.28
CA ILE A 27 -13.05 3.63 10.64
C ILE A 27 -12.73 2.14 10.63
N ASP A 28 -13.56 1.32 9.98
CA ASP A 28 -13.34 -0.14 9.85
C ASP A 28 -12.00 -0.45 9.16
N LEU A 29 -11.72 0.19 8.02
CA LEU A 29 -10.44 0.05 7.32
C LEU A 29 -9.25 0.50 8.16
N GLY A 30 -9.44 1.56 8.96
CA GLY A 30 -8.45 2.04 9.91
C GLY A 30 -8.16 1.03 11.02
N LEU A 31 -9.20 0.42 11.59
CA LEU A 31 -9.11 -0.63 12.61
C LEU A 31 -8.42 -1.88 12.05
N ASP A 32 -8.76 -2.30 10.84
CA ASP A 32 -8.14 -3.47 10.21
C ASP A 32 -6.64 -3.26 9.93
N SER A 33 -6.25 -2.05 9.53
CA SER A 33 -4.85 -1.74 9.19
C SER A 33 -3.97 -1.48 10.43
N HIS A 34 -4.49 -0.73 11.41
CA HIS A 34 -3.73 -0.20 12.53
C HIS A 34 -4.07 -0.84 13.88
N GLY A 35 -5.23 -1.47 14.02
CA GLY A 35 -5.71 -2.12 15.24
C GLY A 35 -6.12 -1.12 16.32
N LEU A 36 -5.28 -0.10 16.57
CA LEU A 36 -5.56 1.01 17.47
C LEU A 36 -5.63 2.31 16.66
N ILE A 37 -6.76 2.99 16.71
CA ILE A 37 -6.97 4.24 15.97
C ILE A 37 -7.47 5.37 16.88
N LYS A 38 -7.19 6.60 16.44
CA LYS A 38 -7.73 7.82 17.01
C LYS A 38 -8.62 8.49 15.97
N VAL A 39 -9.86 8.78 16.35
CA VAL A 39 -10.84 9.48 15.53
C VAL A 39 -11.08 10.86 16.12
N ARG A 40 -11.03 11.90 15.30
CA ARG A 40 -11.34 13.27 15.72
C ARG A 40 -12.77 13.62 15.32
N VAL A 41 -13.59 14.07 16.26
CA VAL A 41 -14.95 14.53 16.00
C VAL A 41 -15.02 16.04 16.11
N PHE A 42 -15.47 16.68 15.03
CA PHE A 42 -15.83 18.09 15.03
C PHE A 42 -17.30 18.22 15.45
N GLY A 43 -17.50 18.85 16.60
CA GLY A 43 -18.81 19.02 17.24
C GLY A 43 -18.59 19.34 18.71
N ASP A 44 -19.34 20.30 19.24
CA ASP A 44 -19.14 20.78 20.61
C ASP A 44 -19.98 20.02 21.64
N ASP A 45 -21.10 19.42 21.20
CA ASP A 45 -21.93 18.59 22.06
C ASP A 45 -21.22 17.31 22.53
N ARG A 46 -21.19 17.12 23.86
CA ARG A 46 -20.57 15.96 24.50
C ARG A 46 -21.46 14.73 24.40
N GLU A 47 -22.77 14.88 24.49
CA GLU A 47 -23.70 13.76 24.52
C GLU A 47 -23.75 13.07 23.16
N ALA A 48 -23.86 13.85 22.08
CA ALA A 48 -23.74 13.33 20.72
C ALA A 48 -22.44 12.55 20.46
N ARG A 49 -21.31 12.99 21.05
CA ARG A 49 -20.03 12.26 20.90
C ARG A 49 -20.03 10.91 21.60
N VAL A 50 -20.63 10.81 22.78
CA VAL A 50 -20.75 9.53 23.49
C VAL A 50 -21.67 8.59 22.72
N ALA A 51 -22.83 9.08 22.25
CA ALA A 51 -23.75 8.29 21.44
C ALA A 51 -23.08 7.76 20.14
N MET A 52 -22.32 8.61 19.44
CA MET A 52 -21.54 8.18 18.27
C MET A 52 -20.49 7.13 18.64
N TYR A 53 -19.82 7.29 19.78
CA TYR A 53 -18.81 6.35 20.25
C TYR A 53 -19.40 4.96 20.49
N ASP A 54 -20.52 4.88 21.20
CA ASP A 54 -21.22 3.64 21.50
C ASP A 54 -21.76 2.99 20.22
N THR A 55 -22.29 3.80 19.30
CA THR A 55 -22.76 3.34 17.98
C THR A 55 -21.63 2.71 17.17
N ILE A 56 -20.45 3.35 17.11
CA ILE A 56 -19.27 2.82 16.41
C ILE A 56 -18.80 1.52 17.05
N CYS A 57 -18.73 1.46 18.38
CA CYS A 57 -18.31 0.25 19.09
C CYS A 57 -19.26 -0.92 18.82
N THR A 58 -20.57 -0.67 18.81
CA THR A 58 -21.60 -1.68 18.54
C THR A 58 -21.58 -2.15 17.09
N GLN A 59 -21.37 -1.26 16.12
CA GLN A 59 -21.40 -1.62 14.70
C GLN A 59 -20.14 -2.34 14.21
N LEU A 60 -18.98 -2.03 14.78
CA LEU A 60 -17.68 -2.53 14.31
C LEU A 60 -17.03 -3.55 15.25
N ASP A 61 -17.74 -3.96 16.31
CA ASP A 61 -17.23 -4.80 17.40
C ASP A 61 -15.87 -4.30 17.92
N ALA A 62 -15.76 -2.98 18.07
CA ALA A 62 -14.55 -2.31 18.52
C ALA A 62 -14.61 -2.04 20.02
N ALA A 63 -13.46 -2.21 20.70
CA ALA A 63 -13.33 -1.95 22.12
C ALA A 63 -13.15 -0.43 22.39
N PRO A 64 -13.94 0.16 23.28
CA PRO A 64 -13.76 1.53 23.71
C PRO A 64 -12.55 1.65 24.66
N VAL A 65 -11.52 2.41 24.26
CA VAL A 65 -10.32 2.60 25.08
C VAL A 65 -10.39 3.88 25.92
N GLN A 66 -10.71 5.00 25.28
CA GLN A 66 -10.71 6.33 25.92
C GLN A 66 -11.46 7.37 25.08
N HIS A 67 -12.11 8.30 25.78
CA HIS A 67 -12.67 9.53 25.21
C HIS A 67 -11.91 10.74 25.78
N ILE A 68 -11.33 11.56 24.91
CA ILE A 68 -10.55 12.74 25.29
C ILE A 68 -11.09 13.95 24.52
N GLY A 69 -12.09 14.62 25.08
CA GLY A 69 -12.70 15.80 24.48
C GLY A 69 -13.26 15.50 23.08
N LYS A 70 -12.57 16.00 22.04
CA LYS A 70 -12.92 15.79 20.62
C LYS A 70 -12.29 14.55 19.99
N LEU A 71 -11.52 13.77 20.75
CA LEU A 71 -10.81 12.58 20.29
C LEU A 71 -11.41 11.31 20.88
N LEU A 72 -11.71 10.35 20.03
CA LEU A 72 -12.18 9.01 20.37
C LEU A 72 -11.06 8.01 20.08
N VAL A 73 -10.74 7.16 21.05
CA VAL A 73 -9.76 6.08 20.88
C VAL A 73 -10.49 4.76 20.83
N LEU A 74 -10.30 4.04 19.73
CA LEU A 74 -10.95 2.76 19.43
C LEU A 74 -9.88 1.70 19.17
N TYR A 75 -10.13 0.49 19.65
CA TYR A 75 -9.23 -0.64 19.45
C TYR A 75 -9.97 -1.87 18.94
N ARG A 76 -9.37 -2.57 17.99
CA ARG A 76 -9.76 -3.90 17.52
C ARG A 76 -8.50 -4.75 17.36
N PRO A 77 -8.50 -6.01 17.84
CA PRO A 77 -7.37 -6.90 17.57
C PRO A 77 -7.24 -7.10 16.06
N LYS A 78 -6.03 -6.89 15.53
CA LYS A 78 -5.76 -7.10 14.11
C LYS A 78 -5.99 -8.57 13.78
N LYS A 79 -6.79 -8.86 12.76
CA LYS A 79 -6.64 -10.13 12.05
C LYS A 79 -5.28 -10.11 11.39
N GLU A 80 -4.41 -11.06 11.72
CA GLU A 80 -3.17 -11.29 10.99
C GLU A 80 -3.51 -11.72 9.56
N VAL A 81 -3.75 -10.74 8.69
CA VAL A 81 -3.73 -10.97 7.26
C VAL A 81 -2.26 -11.13 6.90
N VAL A 82 -1.84 -12.39 6.83
CA VAL A 82 -0.60 -12.81 6.20
C VAL A 82 -0.66 -12.27 4.77
N LYS A 83 -0.17 -11.04 4.57
CA LYS A 83 0.03 -10.51 3.24
C LYS A 83 1.11 -11.39 2.64
N GLU A 84 0.70 -12.37 1.86
CA GLU A 84 1.56 -13.06 0.92
C GLU A 84 2.29 -11.97 0.16
N SER A 85 3.55 -11.75 0.53
CA SER A 85 4.40 -10.82 -0.17
C SER A 85 4.42 -11.33 -1.59
N LYS A 86 3.75 -10.62 -2.50
CA LYS A 86 3.84 -10.91 -3.93
C LYS A 86 5.33 -10.89 -4.24
N THR A 87 5.94 -12.07 -4.33
CA THR A 87 7.28 -12.22 -4.84
C THR A 87 7.25 -11.49 -6.16
N ARG A 88 8.10 -10.48 -6.32
CA ARG A 88 8.23 -9.75 -7.57
C ARG A 88 8.79 -10.75 -8.58
N SER A 89 7.93 -11.60 -9.12
CA SER A 89 8.29 -12.55 -10.14
C SER A 89 8.80 -11.69 -11.28
N GLY A 90 10.09 -11.82 -11.57
CA GLY A 90 10.72 -11.11 -12.66
C GLY A 90 9.99 -11.40 -13.97
N LYS A 91 10.30 -10.63 -15.02
CA LYS A 91 9.81 -10.98 -16.36
C LYS A 91 10.25 -12.42 -16.67
N GLY A 92 9.35 -13.28 -17.11
CA GLY A 92 9.69 -14.67 -17.46
C GLY A 92 10.61 -14.77 -18.68
N MET A 93 10.92 -16.00 -19.11
CA MET A 93 11.65 -16.23 -20.37
C MET A 93 10.80 -15.75 -21.56
N ARG A 94 11.41 -15.07 -22.52
CA ARG A 94 10.72 -14.54 -23.71
C ARG A 94 11.56 -14.77 -24.95
N GLU A 95 10.93 -15.25 -26.02
CA GLU A 95 11.57 -15.33 -27.34
C GLU A 95 11.53 -13.94 -28.00
N VAL A 96 12.67 -13.48 -28.53
CA VAL A 96 12.76 -12.22 -29.27
C VAL A 96 13.50 -12.46 -30.58
N THR A 97 12.94 -11.91 -31.65
CA THR A 97 13.54 -11.93 -32.98
C THR A 97 14.55 -10.79 -33.11
N ILE A 98 15.82 -11.13 -33.32
CA ILE A 98 16.90 -10.18 -33.57
C ILE A 98 17.12 -10.10 -35.07
N VAL A 99 16.89 -8.91 -35.63
CA VAL A 99 17.15 -8.60 -37.03
C VAL A 99 18.45 -7.80 -37.10
N LYS A 100 19.50 -8.36 -37.69
CA LYS A 100 20.79 -7.68 -37.89
C LYS A 100 20.91 -7.22 -39.34
N PRO A 101 21.12 -5.91 -39.60
CA PRO A 101 21.38 -5.43 -40.94
C PRO A 101 22.73 -5.95 -41.44
N SER A 102 22.83 -6.23 -42.74
CA SER A 102 24.10 -6.60 -43.36
C SER A 102 25.07 -5.40 -43.34
N PRO A 103 26.35 -5.59 -42.97
CA PRO A 103 27.34 -4.50 -42.95
C PRO A 103 27.51 -3.77 -44.30
N SER A 104 27.24 -4.47 -45.40
CA SER A 104 27.44 -3.94 -46.77
C SER A 104 26.16 -3.36 -47.39
N GLY A 105 25.00 -3.40 -46.72
CA GLY A 105 23.72 -2.88 -47.23
C GLY A 105 23.11 -3.66 -48.42
N THR A 106 23.91 -4.40 -49.19
CA THR A 106 23.49 -5.12 -50.41
C THR A 106 22.89 -6.50 -50.14
N LYS A 107 23.15 -7.08 -48.96
CA LYS A 107 22.65 -8.42 -48.59
C LYS A 107 21.44 -8.33 -47.67
N ARG A 108 20.56 -9.33 -47.77
CA ARG A 108 19.38 -9.48 -46.90
C ARG A 108 19.81 -9.51 -45.42
N PRO A 109 19.08 -8.83 -44.52
CA PRO A 109 19.36 -8.86 -43.09
C PRO A 109 19.21 -10.28 -42.53
N SER A 110 20.04 -10.64 -41.55
CA SER A 110 19.94 -11.94 -40.88
C SER A 110 18.93 -11.86 -39.73
N VAL A 111 18.01 -12.83 -39.70
CA VAL A 111 16.95 -12.92 -38.69
C VAL A 111 17.25 -14.12 -37.81
N THR A 112 17.44 -13.89 -36.51
CA THR A 112 17.72 -14.95 -35.52
C THR A 112 16.71 -14.86 -34.38
N LYS A 113 16.06 -15.97 -34.03
CA LYS A 113 15.20 -16.05 -32.85
C LYS A 113 16.03 -16.48 -31.66
N VAL A 114 16.00 -15.71 -30.59
CA VAL A 114 16.78 -16.02 -29.38
C VAL A 114 15.90 -15.92 -28.15
N MET A 115 16.08 -16.88 -27.25
CA MET A 115 15.40 -16.90 -25.95
C MET A 115 16.14 -16.00 -24.96
N ILE A 116 15.42 -15.07 -24.35
CA ILE A 116 15.94 -14.09 -23.40
C ILE A 116 15.45 -14.44 -22.00
N LYS A 117 16.38 -14.51 -21.04
CA LYS A 117 16.04 -14.72 -19.64
C LYS A 117 15.49 -13.45 -19.00
N GLY A 118 14.77 -13.59 -17.89
CA GLY A 118 14.11 -12.47 -17.22
C GLY A 118 14.99 -11.29 -16.79
N ASN A 119 16.29 -11.55 -16.64
CA ASN A 119 17.33 -10.61 -16.27
C ASN A 119 18.18 -10.14 -17.47
N GLU A 120 17.81 -10.47 -18.71
CA GLU A 120 18.54 -10.14 -19.93
C GLU A 120 17.76 -9.15 -20.82
N ARG A 121 18.48 -8.44 -21.69
CA ARG A 121 17.96 -7.45 -22.65
C ARG A 121 18.74 -7.53 -23.97
N VAL A 122 18.05 -7.34 -25.10
CA VAL A 122 18.67 -7.08 -26.40
C VAL A 122 19.13 -5.62 -26.48
N THR A 123 20.38 -5.40 -26.86
CA THR A 123 20.94 -4.07 -27.15
C THR A 123 20.70 -3.66 -28.61
N ALA A 124 20.88 -2.39 -28.95
CA ALA A 124 20.67 -1.90 -30.33
C ALA A 124 21.51 -2.65 -31.39
N GLY A 125 22.69 -3.16 -31.03
CA GLY A 125 23.52 -3.98 -31.90
C GLY A 125 23.13 -5.47 -31.99
N GLY A 126 21.99 -5.86 -31.40
CA GLY A 126 21.53 -7.26 -31.40
C GLY A 126 22.31 -8.18 -30.47
N ASN A 127 23.05 -7.64 -29.49
CA ASN A 127 23.74 -8.42 -28.47
C ASN A 127 22.88 -8.54 -27.21
N ILE A 128 22.82 -9.73 -26.61
CA ILE A 128 22.11 -9.99 -25.35
C ILE A 128 23.03 -9.61 -24.18
N ARG A 129 22.55 -8.74 -23.29
CA ARG A 129 23.26 -8.31 -22.08
C ARG A 129 22.37 -8.44 -20.86
N ARG A 130 22.96 -8.66 -19.68
CA ARG A 130 22.22 -8.59 -18.42
C ARG A 130 21.70 -7.17 -18.18
N ALA A 131 20.47 -7.07 -17.71
CA ALA A 131 19.85 -5.83 -17.29
C ALA A 131 20.62 -5.26 -16.09
N LYS A 132 21.05 -4.00 -16.18
CA LYS A 132 21.65 -3.30 -15.04
C LYS A 132 20.59 -3.14 -13.95
N PRO A 133 20.92 -3.38 -12.67
CA PRO A 133 19.99 -3.11 -11.58
C PRO A 133 19.60 -1.63 -11.60
N ARG A 134 18.30 -1.34 -11.47
CA ARG A 134 17.83 0.03 -11.35
C ARG A 134 18.31 0.59 -10.01
N GLN A 135 19.01 1.73 -10.04
CA GLN A 135 19.27 2.49 -8.82
C GLN A 135 17.93 2.99 -8.27
N THR A 136 17.57 2.55 -7.05
CA THR A 136 16.43 3.08 -6.33
C THR A 136 16.83 4.33 -5.56
N SER A 137 15.93 5.30 -5.44
CA SER A 137 16.18 6.47 -4.60
C SER A 137 16.34 6.08 -3.12
N ALA A 138 17.18 6.80 -2.38
CA ALA A 138 17.43 6.56 -0.96
C ALA A 138 16.14 6.57 -0.12
N LYS A 139 15.16 7.40 -0.50
CA LYS A 139 13.83 7.43 0.15
C LYS A 139 13.07 6.12 0.00
N LYS A 140 13.23 5.43 -1.13
CA LYS A 140 12.50 4.18 -1.45
C LYS A 140 13.17 2.94 -0.84
N SER A 141 14.48 2.96 -0.61
CA SER A 141 15.16 1.90 0.14
C SER A 141 14.83 1.97 1.64
N ALA A 142 14.75 3.17 2.22
CA ALA A 142 14.42 3.35 3.64
C ALA A 142 13.00 2.88 4.01
N LEU A 143 12.03 2.98 3.08
CA LEU A 143 10.65 2.54 3.28
C LEU A 143 10.45 1.02 3.19
N GLY A 144 11.45 0.26 2.72
CA GLY A 144 11.36 -1.19 2.49
C GLY A 144 12.10 -2.07 3.49
N SER A 145 12.68 -1.48 4.55
CA SER A 145 13.47 -2.19 5.58
C SER A 145 12.68 -2.43 6.88
N LYS A 146 11.36 -2.55 6.81
CA LYS A 146 10.51 -2.94 7.95
C LYS A 146 9.66 -4.13 7.57
#